data_AF-A0A843C9X3-F1
#
_entry.id   AF-A0A843C9X3-F1
#
_cell.length_a   1.000
_cell.length_b   1.000
_cell.length_c   1.000
_cell.angle_alpha   90.00
_cell.angle_beta   90.00
_cell.angle_gamma   90.00
#
_symmetry.space_group_name_H-M   'P 1'
#
loop_
_entity.id
_entity.type
_entity.pdbx_description
1 polymer ?
#
loop_
_entity_poly.entity_id
_entity_poly.type
_entity_poly.pdbx_seq_one_letter_code
_entity_poly.pdbx_strand_id
1 'polypeptide(L)'
;MSKPTPSIPKFILPFSILSESRNDPFTSKMELATIFALSELGREKGGGLLSKRQEEKIVFISKIGYPIWLIPIFKKPLVFDGLNRQDYNMVYAKIPDVKIFIENLKRSSKTCETYLTFLLDYLNYFEAPIKEKEILIKGLISDSDFLSEFDSYYPKTGESEETENRIGLLSPIIQNTTISSGLEDLKNIYTQTNANKDGLYRCMKL
;
A
#
# COMPACT_ATOMS: atom_id res chain seq x y z
N MET A 1 -7.70 36.88 5.90
CA MET A 1 -6.46 36.07 6.01
C MET A 1 -6.87 34.62 6.14
N SER A 2 -6.64 33.80 5.12
CA SER A 2 -6.87 32.36 5.17
C SER A 2 -5.92 31.73 6.18
N LYS A 3 -6.41 30.82 7.02
CA LYS A 3 -5.55 30.03 7.93
C LYS A 3 -4.54 29.24 7.08
N PRO A 4 -3.24 29.22 7.43
CA PRO A 4 -2.29 28.36 6.77
C PRO A 4 -2.75 26.91 6.94
N THR A 5 -2.91 26.22 5.81
CA THR A 5 -3.15 24.78 5.79
C THR A 5 -1.94 24.11 6.46
N PRO A 6 -2.12 23.21 7.44
CA PRO A 6 -0.98 22.53 8.06
C PRO A 6 -0.18 21.82 6.96
N SER A 7 1.13 22.09 6.92
CA SER A 7 2.03 21.48 5.95
C SER A 7 2.13 19.98 6.23
N ILE A 8 1.85 19.15 5.23
CA ILE A 8 2.06 17.70 5.30
C ILE A 8 3.55 17.47 5.56
N PRO A 9 3.94 16.71 6.62
CA PRO A 9 5.34 16.38 6.88
C PRO A 9 5.96 15.72 5.66
N LYS A 10 7.13 16.20 5.25
CA LYS A 10 7.89 15.62 4.14
C LYS A 10 9.13 14.98 4.71
N PHE A 11 9.32 13.70 4.42
CA PHE A 11 10.52 12.96 4.76
C PHE A 11 11.22 12.58 3.46
N ILE A 12 12.52 12.86 3.38
CA ILE A 12 13.34 12.40 2.27
C ILE A 12 14.04 11.14 2.75
N LEU A 13 13.70 10.01 2.13
CA LEU A 13 14.42 8.77 2.38
C LEU A 13 15.79 8.83 1.70
N PRO A 14 16.85 8.31 2.35
CA PRO A 14 18.14 8.22 1.70
C PRO A 14 18.05 7.25 0.51
N PHE A 15 18.87 7.50 -0.51
CA PHE A 15 18.93 6.61 -1.69
C PHE A 15 19.49 5.22 -1.32
N SER A 16 20.35 5.17 -0.30
CA SER A 16 21.01 3.96 0.18
C SER A 16 21.21 4.03 1.69
N ILE A 17 21.10 2.89 2.36
CA ILE A 17 21.44 2.72 3.77
C ILE A 17 22.68 1.84 3.92
N LEU A 18 23.35 1.94 5.06
CA LEU A 18 24.47 1.07 5.38
C LEU A 18 23.96 -0.36 5.60
N SER A 19 24.53 -1.32 4.87
CA SER A 19 24.25 -2.75 5.11
C SER A 19 24.76 -3.17 6.48
N GLU A 20 24.03 -4.06 7.16
CA GLU A 20 24.41 -4.60 8.48
C GLU A 20 25.81 -5.23 8.49
N SER A 21 26.27 -5.78 7.36
CA SER A 21 27.58 -6.43 7.25
C SER A 21 28.73 -5.45 6.99
N ARG A 22 28.47 -4.15 6.93
CA ARG A 22 29.47 -3.14 6.58
C ARG A 22 29.72 -2.19 7.75
N ASN A 23 30.98 -2.12 8.18
CA ASN A 23 31.40 -1.24 9.27
C ASN A 23 31.69 0.20 8.81
N ASP A 24 32.10 0.39 7.56
CA ASP A 24 32.47 1.70 7.03
C ASP A 24 31.26 2.44 6.45
N PRO A 25 31.09 3.75 6.71
CA PRO A 25 29.93 4.51 6.22
C PRO A 25 29.86 4.52 4.69
N PHE A 26 28.63 4.54 4.17
CA PHE A 26 28.37 4.73 2.73
C PHE A 26 28.29 6.21 2.42
N THR A 27 29.38 6.78 1.89
CA THR A 27 29.50 8.22 1.64
C THR A 27 28.78 8.64 0.34
N SER A 28 28.41 9.91 0.21
CA SER A 28 27.80 10.44 -1.03
C SER A 28 28.67 10.28 -2.27
N LYS A 29 30.01 10.25 -2.12
CA LYS A 29 30.93 9.95 -3.23
C LYS A 29 30.84 8.49 -3.67
N MET A 30 30.68 7.56 -2.73
CA MET A 30 30.47 6.15 -3.01
C MET A 30 29.10 5.93 -3.66
N GLU A 31 28.06 6.64 -3.20
CA GLU A 31 26.74 6.64 -3.84
C GLU A 31 26.86 7.07 -5.31
N LEU A 32 27.45 8.25 -5.57
CA LEU A 32 27.63 8.77 -6.93
C LEU A 32 28.48 7.84 -7.81
N ALA A 33 29.60 7.32 -7.29
CA ALA A 33 30.45 6.38 -8.02
C ALA A 33 29.69 5.08 -8.36
N THR A 34 28.84 4.61 -7.45
CA THR A 34 28.00 3.42 -7.67
C THR A 34 26.96 3.69 -8.75
N ILE A 35 26.24 4.81 -8.67
CA ILE A 35 25.25 5.22 -9.69
C ILE A 35 25.93 5.35 -11.06
N PHE A 36 27.10 5.99 -11.11
CA PHE A 36 27.88 6.12 -12.35
C PHE A 36 28.29 4.77 -12.91
N ALA A 37 28.82 3.87 -12.08
CA ALA A 37 29.24 2.53 -12.49
C ALA A 37 28.06 1.69 -13.02
N LEU A 38 26.92 1.70 -12.32
CA LEU A 38 25.69 1.02 -12.77
C LEU A 38 25.19 1.59 -14.11
N SER A 39 25.25 2.91 -14.27
CA SER A 39 24.86 3.58 -15.51
C SER A 39 25.79 3.20 -16.67
N GLU A 40 27.11 3.14 -16.45
CA GLU A 40 28.09 2.72 -17.46
C GLU A 40 27.98 1.22 -17.82
N LEU A 41 27.59 0.37 -16.87
CA LEU A 41 27.37 -1.06 -17.13
C LEU A 41 26.21 -1.31 -18.10
N GLY A 42 25.13 -0.53 -17.98
CA GLY A 42 23.95 -0.63 -18.84
C GLY A 42 24.06 0.13 -20.17
N ARG A 43 25.13 0.91 -20.37
CA ARG A 43 25.28 1.82 -21.51
C ARG A 43 25.59 1.10 -22.82
N GLU A 44 24.96 1.53 -23.93
CA GLU A 44 25.31 1.02 -25.26
C GLU A 44 26.66 1.59 -25.73
N LYS A 45 27.67 0.73 -25.83
CA LYS A 45 29.04 1.10 -26.23
C LYS A 45 29.25 1.26 -27.74
N GLY A 46 28.18 1.39 -28.53
CA GLY A 46 28.27 1.66 -29.97
C GLY A 46 28.41 0.45 -30.90
N GLY A 47 28.01 -0.75 -30.46
CA GLY A 47 27.90 -1.95 -31.31
C GLY A 47 29.22 -2.70 -31.57
N GLY A 48 29.09 -3.99 -31.90
CA GLY A 48 30.20 -4.88 -32.24
C GLY A 48 30.71 -4.71 -33.67
N LEU A 49 31.64 -5.58 -34.08
CA LEU A 49 32.48 -5.48 -35.30
C LEU A 49 31.75 -5.09 -36.62
N LEU A 50 30.45 -5.35 -36.74
CA LEU A 50 29.67 -5.19 -37.98
C LEU A 50 28.68 -4.00 -38.01
N SER A 51 28.34 -3.39 -36.88
CA SER A 51 27.37 -2.28 -36.85
C SER A 51 27.85 -1.19 -35.89
N LYS A 52 28.59 -0.21 -36.43
CA LYS A 52 29.04 0.98 -35.68
C LYS A 52 27.85 1.91 -35.43
N ARG A 53 27.27 1.84 -34.24
CA ARG A 53 26.39 2.90 -33.73
C ARG A 53 27.26 3.92 -32.98
N GLN A 54 26.77 5.15 -32.90
CA GLN A 54 27.45 6.15 -32.08
C GLN A 54 27.41 5.71 -30.61
N GLU A 55 28.55 5.80 -29.95
CA GLU A 55 28.67 5.47 -28.53
C GLU A 55 27.83 6.44 -27.69
N GLU A 56 26.96 5.90 -26.82
CA GLU A 56 26.26 6.70 -25.83
C GLU A 56 27.25 7.28 -24.82
N LYS A 57 27.00 8.49 -24.31
CA LYS A 57 27.87 9.11 -23.28
C LYS A 57 27.03 9.61 -22.13
N ILE A 58 27.47 9.36 -20.91
CA ILE A 58 26.90 10.01 -19.73
C ILE A 58 27.41 11.44 -19.69
N VAL A 59 26.52 12.40 -19.91
CA VAL A 59 26.85 13.84 -19.89
C VAL A 59 26.62 14.44 -18.50
N PHE A 60 25.61 13.96 -17.78
CA PHE A 60 25.32 14.38 -16.41
C PHE A 60 24.54 13.29 -15.67
N ILE A 61 24.55 13.35 -14.34
CA ILE A 61 23.73 12.53 -13.44
C ILE A 61 22.97 13.50 -12.52
N SER A 62 21.67 13.29 -12.36
CA SER A 62 20.81 14.10 -11.48
C SER A 62 20.06 13.22 -10.48
N LYS A 63 19.96 13.68 -9.23
CA LYS A 63 19.17 13.05 -8.17
C LYS A 63 17.84 13.78 -8.01
N ILE A 64 16.74 13.04 -8.11
CA ILE A 64 15.37 13.57 -7.95
C ILE A 64 14.58 12.69 -7.00
N GLY A 65 13.79 13.29 -6.11
CA GLY A 65 12.97 12.57 -5.15
C GLY A 65 11.70 12.02 -5.80
N TYR A 66 11.45 10.74 -5.57
CA TYR A 66 10.22 10.06 -5.97
C TYR A 66 9.10 10.36 -4.96
N PRO A 67 7.89 10.74 -5.40
CA PRO A 67 6.81 11.09 -4.49
C PRO A 67 6.17 9.80 -3.95
N ILE A 68 6.42 9.48 -2.68
CA ILE A 68 5.74 8.40 -1.96
C ILE A 68 4.85 9.01 -0.88
N TRP A 69 3.64 8.49 -0.76
CA TRP A 69 2.66 8.92 0.24
C TRP A 69 2.50 7.83 1.29
N LEU A 70 2.72 8.19 2.55
CA LEU A 70 2.47 7.31 3.69
C LEU A 70 1.19 7.71 4.37
N ILE A 71 0.22 6.80 4.40
CA ILE A 71 -1.08 7.08 4.97
C ILE A 71 -1.32 6.15 6.16
N PRO A 72 -1.38 6.68 7.39
CA PRO A 72 -1.69 5.88 8.56
C PRO A 72 -3.16 5.44 8.48
N ILE A 73 -3.37 4.14 8.38
CA ILE A 73 -4.70 3.53 8.44
C ILE A 73 -4.62 2.20 9.18
N PHE A 74 -5.63 1.88 9.97
CA PHE A 74 -5.59 0.70 10.85
C PHE A 74 -4.36 0.71 11.79
N LYS A 75 -3.55 -0.36 11.80
CA LYS A 75 -2.36 -0.52 12.67
C LYS A 75 -1.02 -0.27 11.96
N LYS A 76 -1.01 -0.11 10.63
CA LYS A 76 0.21 0.04 9.81
C LYS A 76 -0.03 1.05 8.70
N PRO A 77 0.94 1.93 8.36
CA PRO A 77 0.77 2.83 7.24
C PRO A 77 0.66 2.06 5.92
N LEU A 78 -0.21 2.52 5.02
CA LEU A 78 -0.20 2.08 3.63
C LEU A 78 0.71 3.01 2.82
N VAL A 79 1.40 2.41 1.84
CA VAL A 79 2.36 3.10 0.97
C VAL A 79 1.71 3.32 -0.40
N PHE A 80 1.65 4.57 -0.83
CA PHE A 80 1.07 4.96 -2.10
C PHE A 80 2.12 5.56 -3.03
N ASP A 81 2.11 5.10 -4.28
CA ASP A 81 2.87 5.62 -5.39
C ASP A 81 2.28 6.95 -5.87
N GLY A 82 3.01 8.04 -5.59
CA GLY A 82 2.62 9.39 -5.98
C GLY A 82 2.61 9.62 -7.49
N LEU A 83 3.28 8.80 -8.30
CA LEU A 83 3.24 8.90 -9.77
C LEU A 83 2.16 8.01 -10.40
N ASN A 84 1.38 7.27 -9.59
CA ASN A 84 0.25 6.46 -10.05
C ASN A 84 0.63 5.41 -11.11
N ARG A 85 1.77 4.74 -10.94
CA ARG A 85 2.24 3.64 -11.80
C ARG A 85 1.87 2.27 -11.24
N GLN A 86 1.72 2.18 -9.93
CA GLN A 86 1.27 0.97 -9.24
C GLN A 86 -0.18 1.11 -8.82
N ASP A 87 -0.95 0.04 -8.98
CA ASP A 87 -2.30 -0.09 -8.46
C ASP A 87 -2.43 -1.46 -7.79
N TYR A 88 -3.35 -1.59 -6.83
CA TYR A 88 -3.65 -2.87 -6.22
C TYR A 88 -5.12 -3.24 -6.44
N ASN A 89 -5.36 -4.38 -7.09
CA ASN A 89 -6.69 -4.98 -7.16
C ASN A 89 -6.88 -5.94 -5.97
N MET A 90 -7.63 -5.50 -4.98
CA MET A 90 -7.93 -6.31 -3.80
C MET A 90 -9.17 -7.16 -4.05
N VAL A 91 -8.99 -8.47 -4.02
CA VAL A 91 -10.07 -9.45 -4.07
C VAL A 91 -10.45 -9.86 -2.66
N TYR A 92 -11.75 -9.91 -2.36
CA TYR A 92 -12.24 -10.34 -1.06
C TYR A 92 -13.56 -11.10 -1.15
N ALA A 93 -13.78 -12.01 -0.21
CA ALA A 93 -15.01 -12.79 -0.12
C ALA A 93 -16.20 -11.90 0.29
N LYS A 94 -17.27 -11.94 -0.50
CA LYS A 94 -18.57 -11.40 -0.13
C LYS A 94 -19.24 -12.35 0.85
N ILE A 95 -19.22 -11.96 2.12
CA ILE A 95 -19.94 -12.67 3.18
C ILE A 95 -21.46 -12.50 2.95
N PRO A 96 -22.26 -13.58 3.09
CA PRO A 96 -23.73 -13.49 3.15
C PRO A 96 -24.21 -12.48 4.21
N ASP A 97 -25.44 -11.99 4.07
CA ASP A 97 -25.95 -10.92 4.92
C ASP A 97 -26.16 -11.39 6.37
N VAL A 98 -25.15 -11.13 7.20
CA VAL A 98 -25.16 -11.47 8.62
C VAL A 98 -26.28 -10.74 9.36
N LYS A 99 -26.64 -9.51 8.97
CA LYS A 99 -27.71 -8.77 9.66
C LYS A 99 -29.05 -9.46 9.44
N ILE A 100 -29.37 -9.82 8.20
CA ILE A 100 -30.59 -10.56 7.86
C ILE A 100 -30.62 -11.90 8.59
N PHE A 101 -29.51 -12.65 8.60
CA PHE A 101 -29.39 -13.89 9.35
C PHE A 101 -29.75 -13.72 10.84
N ILE A 102 -29.13 -12.74 11.52
CA ILE A 102 -29.35 -12.47 12.94
C ILE A 102 -30.79 -12.03 13.23
N GLU A 103 -31.36 -11.18 12.39
CA GLU A 103 -32.75 -10.73 12.54
C GLU A 103 -33.74 -11.88 12.38
N ASN A 104 -33.49 -12.80 11.44
CA ASN A 104 -34.30 -13.98 11.24
C ASN A 104 -34.16 -14.98 12.40
N LEU A 105 -32.93 -15.22 12.89
CA LEU A 105 -32.70 -16.04 14.08
C LEU A 105 -33.49 -15.53 15.29
N LYS A 106 -33.42 -14.22 15.56
CA LYS A 106 -34.15 -13.58 16.67
C LYS A 106 -35.68 -13.65 16.51
N ARG A 107 -36.18 -13.56 15.27
CA ARG A 107 -37.62 -13.64 15.00
C ARG A 107 -38.15 -15.05 15.24
N SER A 108 -37.37 -16.05 14.82
CA SER A 108 -37.72 -17.46 14.84
C SER A 108 -37.45 -18.17 16.18
N SER A 109 -36.82 -17.50 17.15
CA SER A 109 -36.50 -18.10 18.45
C SER A 109 -37.67 -18.19 19.44
N LYS A 110 -38.89 -17.76 19.04
CA LYS A 110 -40.05 -17.67 19.94
C LYS A 110 -40.70 -19.02 20.26
N THR A 111 -40.74 -19.94 19.30
CA THR A 111 -41.27 -21.30 19.50
C THR A 111 -40.33 -22.35 18.92
N CYS A 112 -40.50 -23.60 19.36
CA CYS A 112 -39.72 -24.72 18.86
C CYS A 112 -39.94 -24.93 17.35
N GLU A 113 -41.18 -24.84 16.86
CA GLU A 113 -41.46 -25.06 15.43
C GLU A 113 -40.82 -23.99 14.55
N THR A 114 -40.89 -22.71 14.96
CA THR A 114 -40.28 -21.62 14.18
C THR A 114 -38.76 -21.71 14.18
N TYR A 115 -38.16 -22.16 15.29
CA TYR A 115 -36.73 -22.33 15.40
C TYR A 115 -36.21 -23.49 14.54
N LEU A 116 -36.90 -24.64 14.55
CA LEU A 116 -36.57 -25.77 13.69
C LEU A 116 -36.67 -25.41 12.21
N THR A 117 -37.73 -24.69 11.82
CA THR A 117 -37.88 -24.19 10.44
C THR A 117 -36.71 -23.30 10.04
N PHE A 118 -36.30 -22.37 10.92
CA PHE A 118 -35.13 -21.53 10.67
C PHE A 118 -33.86 -22.35 10.47
N LEU A 119 -33.58 -23.36 11.31
CA LEU A 119 -32.37 -24.18 11.17
C LEU A 119 -32.33 -24.92 9.83
N LEU A 120 -33.47 -25.42 9.35
CA LEU A 120 -33.58 -26.10 8.06
C LEU A 120 -33.38 -25.11 6.90
N ASP A 121 -34.03 -23.95 6.93
CA ASP A 121 -33.95 -22.94 5.88
C ASP A 121 -32.53 -22.32 5.76
N TYR A 122 -31.81 -22.23 6.88
CA TYR A 122 -30.50 -21.56 6.97
C TYR A 122 -29.31 -22.52 7.06
N LEU A 123 -29.52 -23.84 6.99
CA LEU A 123 -28.48 -24.87 7.13
C LEU A 123 -27.23 -24.56 6.27
N ASN A 124 -27.46 -24.19 5.02
CA ASN A 124 -26.40 -23.94 4.04
C ASN A 124 -26.17 -22.44 3.77
N TYR A 125 -26.69 -21.54 4.64
CA TYR A 125 -26.70 -20.10 4.37
C TYR A 125 -25.29 -19.51 4.17
N PHE A 126 -24.33 -19.98 4.96
CA PHE A 126 -22.92 -19.59 4.86
C PHE A 126 -22.07 -20.54 4.01
N GLU A 127 -22.63 -21.68 3.60
CA GLU A 127 -21.97 -22.67 2.73
C GLU A 127 -22.21 -22.39 1.23
N ALA A 128 -23.03 -21.39 0.92
CA ALA A 128 -23.20 -20.93 -0.46
C ALA A 128 -21.83 -20.59 -1.09
N PRO A 129 -21.63 -20.88 -2.40
CA PRO A 129 -20.38 -20.60 -3.09
C PRO A 129 -19.88 -19.18 -2.81
N ILE A 130 -18.61 -19.06 -2.42
CA ILE A 130 -17.99 -17.78 -2.08
C ILE A 130 -18.05 -16.91 -3.33
N LYS A 131 -18.83 -15.84 -3.25
CA LYS A 131 -18.84 -14.79 -4.27
C LYS A 131 -17.70 -13.84 -3.96
N GLU A 132 -16.83 -13.59 -4.91
CA GLU A 132 -15.78 -12.60 -4.74
C GLU A 132 -16.28 -11.22 -5.11
N LYS A 133 -15.68 -10.22 -4.48
CA LYS A 133 -15.76 -8.81 -4.86
C LYS A 133 -14.35 -8.30 -5.06
N GLU A 134 -14.25 -7.32 -5.93
CA GLU A 134 -12.99 -6.66 -6.25
C GLU A 134 -13.12 -5.17 -5.97
N ILE A 135 -12.05 -4.60 -5.42
CA ILE A 135 -11.85 -3.15 -5.38
C ILE A 135 -10.48 -2.82 -5.95
N LEU A 136 -10.44 -1.80 -6.80
CA LEU A 136 -9.19 -1.26 -7.32
C LEU A 136 -8.78 -0.07 -6.46
N ILE A 137 -7.64 -0.20 -5.77
CA ILE A 137 -7.07 0.88 -4.97
C ILE A 137 -5.92 1.48 -5.76
N LYS A 138 -6.17 2.66 -6.34
CA LYS A 138 -5.21 3.37 -7.16
C LYS A 138 -3.99 3.84 -6.35
N GLY A 139 -2.80 3.67 -6.91
CA GLY A 139 -1.55 4.08 -6.28
C GLY A 139 -1.07 3.15 -5.16
N LEU A 140 -1.86 2.17 -4.69
CA LEU A 140 -1.45 1.35 -3.55
C LEU A 140 -0.32 0.39 -3.94
N ILE A 141 0.81 0.48 -3.25
CA ILE A 141 1.93 -0.45 -3.40
C ILE A 141 1.68 -1.66 -2.50
N SER A 142 1.66 -2.84 -3.12
CA SER A 142 1.40 -4.13 -2.45
C SER A 142 2.53 -5.16 -2.61
N ASP A 143 3.57 -4.80 -3.38
CA ASP A 143 4.74 -5.65 -3.59
C ASP A 143 5.45 -5.93 -2.27
N SER A 144 5.54 -7.21 -1.90
CA SER A 144 6.05 -7.62 -0.59
C SER A 144 7.53 -7.31 -0.42
N ASP A 145 8.31 -7.45 -1.49
CA ASP A 145 9.75 -7.26 -1.46
C ASP A 145 10.05 -5.77 -1.24
N PHE A 146 9.41 -4.90 -2.01
CA PHE A 146 9.45 -3.46 -1.83
C PHE A 146 9.03 -3.04 -0.42
N LEU A 147 7.90 -3.55 0.10
CA LEU A 147 7.41 -3.16 1.43
C LEU A 147 8.37 -3.62 2.53
N SER A 148 8.98 -4.80 2.39
CA SER A 148 9.96 -5.32 3.34
C SER A 148 11.24 -4.48 3.36
N GLU A 149 11.73 -4.07 2.19
CA GLU A 149 12.87 -3.17 2.08
C GLU A 149 12.51 -1.79 2.62
N PHE A 150 11.35 -1.24 2.23
CA PHE A 150 10.88 0.07 2.67
C PHE A 150 10.79 0.19 4.20
N ASP A 151 10.34 -0.86 4.88
CA ASP A 151 10.29 -0.94 6.35
C ASP A 151 11.68 -0.79 7.00
N SER A 152 12.77 -1.14 6.29
CA SER A 152 14.15 -0.92 6.76
C SER A 152 14.62 0.52 6.65
N TYR A 153 14.07 1.29 5.69
CA TYR A 153 14.34 2.72 5.51
C TYR A 153 13.50 3.60 6.43
N TYR A 154 12.36 3.09 6.92
CA TYR A 154 11.48 3.85 7.80
C TYR A 154 12.17 4.09 9.16
N PRO A 155 12.53 5.34 9.51
CA PRO A 155 13.25 5.61 10.74
C PRO A 155 12.34 5.32 11.94
N LYS A 156 12.67 4.28 12.72
CA LYS A 156 11.92 3.90 13.93
C LYS A 156 11.92 5.02 14.99
N THR A 157 12.85 5.97 14.91
CA THR A 157 13.09 7.04 15.89
C THR A 157 12.65 8.42 15.42
N GLY A 158 12.13 8.59 14.20
CA GLY A 158 11.64 9.89 13.70
C GLY A 158 12.72 10.96 13.49
N GLU A 159 14.00 10.61 13.60
CA GLU A 159 15.11 11.50 13.30
C GLU A 159 15.24 11.61 11.77
N SER A 160 14.72 12.71 11.25
CA SER A 160 15.03 13.16 9.90
C SER A 160 16.44 13.75 9.97
N GLU A 161 17.43 13.10 9.34
CA GLU A 161 18.59 13.85 8.92
C GLU A 161 18.08 14.95 7.98
N GLU A 162 18.35 16.22 8.32
CA GLU A 162 18.11 17.35 7.42
C GLU A 162 19.09 17.27 6.25
N THR A 163 18.98 16.22 5.42
CA THR A 163 19.84 16.02 4.28
C THR A 163 19.27 16.80 3.09
N GLU A 164 19.77 18.02 3.00
CA GLU A 164 19.85 18.89 1.82
C GLU A 164 18.52 19.31 1.16
N ASN A 165 18.16 20.56 1.41
CA ASN A 165 17.21 21.42 0.66
C ASN A 165 17.47 21.54 -0.87
N ARG A 166 18.14 20.57 -1.52
CA ARG A 166 18.62 20.62 -2.90
C ARG A 166 18.09 19.52 -3.81
N ILE A 167 17.44 18.48 -3.28
CA ILE A 167 16.85 17.43 -4.11
C ILE A 167 15.51 17.94 -4.66
N GLY A 168 15.42 18.09 -5.99
CA GLY A 168 14.15 18.36 -6.66
C GLY A 168 13.17 17.22 -6.38
N LEU A 169 11.91 17.53 -6.11
CA LEU A 169 10.86 16.53 -5.94
C LEU A 169 9.99 16.49 -7.18
N LEU A 170 9.76 15.30 -7.72
CA LEU A 170 8.72 15.13 -8.73
C LEU A 170 7.36 15.47 -8.10
N SER A 171 6.55 16.22 -8.84
CA SER A 171 5.18 16.49 -8.42
C SER A 171 4.37 15.19 -8.46
N PRO A 172 3.62 14.85 -7.40
CA PRO A 172 2.68 13.75 -7.44
C PRO A 172 1.68 13.94 -8.58
N ILE A 173 1.43 12.88 -9.34
CA ILE A 173 0.41 12.81 -10.39
C ILE A 173 -0.91 12.32 -9.79
N ILE A 174 -0.85 11.41 -8.82
CA ILE A 174 -2.04 10.91 -8.14
C ILE A 174 -2.72 12.03 -7.35
N GLN A 175 -4.04 12.12 -7.48
CA GLN A 175 -4.83 13.11 -6.74
C GLN A 175 -5.16 12.58 -5.34
N ASN A 176 -5.13 13.46 -4.35
CA ASN A 176 -5.50 13.12 -2.97
C ASN A 176 -6.95 12.59 -2.88
N THR A 177 -7.86 13.10 -3.70
CA THR A 177 -9.24 12.62 -3.81
C THR A 177 -9.32 11.16 -4.24
N THR A 178 -8.45 10.73 -5.17
CA THR A 178 -8.37 9.34 -5.64
C THR A 178 -7.93 8.43 -4.51
N ILE A 179 -6.87 8.81 -3.79
CA ILE A 179 -6.39 8.04 -2.64
C ILE A 179 -7.47 7.99 -1.54
N SER A 180 -8.09 9.12 -1.24
CA SER A 180 -9.13 9.23 -0.21
C SER A 180 -10.34 8.34 -0.50
N SER A 181 -10.77 8.25 -1.75
CA SER A 181 -11.86 7.35 -2.16
C SER A 181 -11.53 5.89 -1.92
N GLY A 182 -10.36 5.43 -2.37
CA GLY A 182 -9.94 4.03 -2.18
C GLY A 182 -9.76 3.67 -0.70
N LEU A 183 -9.30 4.62 0.12
CA LEU A 183 -9.21 4.44 1.56
C LEU A 183 -10.58 4.34 2.24
N GLU A 184 -11.56 5.10 1.76
CA GLU A 184 -12.92 5.05 2.29
C GLU A 184 -13.57 3.70 1.99
N ASP A 185 -13.39 3.18 0.77
CA ASP A 185 -13.85 1.83 0.39
C ASP A 185 -13.23 0.76 1.29
N LEU A 186 -11.91 0.83 1.52
CA LEU A 186 -11.19 -0.05 2.45
C LEU A 186 -11.74 0.03 3.88
N LYS A 187 -11.96 1.24 4.42
CA LYS A 187 -12.51 1.44 5.77
C LYS A 187 -13.92 0.86 5.89
N ASN A 188 -14.75 1.05 4.88
CA ASN A 188 -16.10 0.53 4.85
C ASN A 188 -16.12 -1.00 4.87
N ILE A 189 -15.26 -1.64 4.07
CA ILE A 189 -15.12 -3.10 4.07
C ILE A 189 -14.62 -3.61 5.43
N TYR A 190 -13.58 -2.98 5.99
CA TYR A 190 -13.05 -3.34 7.30
C TYR A 190 -14.10 -3.21 8.41
N THR A 191 -14.86 -2.11 8.40
CA THR A 191 -15.90 -1.82 9.40
C THR A 191 -17.04 -2.82 9.28
N GLN A 192 -17.55 -3.06 8.07
CA GLN A 192 -18.63 -4.03 7.83
C GLN A 192 -18.20 -5.45 8.22
N THR A 193 -16.98 -5.84 7.90
CA THR A 193 -16.45 -7.17 8.23
C THR A 193 -16.36 -7.37 9.75
N ASN A 194 -15.87 -6.36 10.49
CA ASN A 194 -15.82 -6.43 11.94
C ASN A 194 -17.22 -6.43 12.57
N ALA A 195 -18.16 -5.63 12.07
CA ALA A 195 -19.55 -5.63 12.54
C ALA A 195 -20.22 -7.00 12.33
N ASN A 196 -19.98 -7.63 11.17
CA ASN A 196 -20.47 -8.97 10.87
C ASN A 196 -19.87 -10.02 11.82
N LYS A 197 -18.55 -9.98 12.03
CA LYS A 197 -17.83 -10.86 12.96
C LYS A 197 -18.40 -10.74 14.38
N ASP A 198 -18.56 -9.52 14.88
CA ASP A 198 -19.07 -9.26 16.23
C ASP A 198 -20.54 -9.70 16.38
N GLY A 199 -21.35 -9.51 15.33
CA GLY A 199 -22.72 -9.99 15.28
C GLY A 199 -22.82 -11.51 15.40
N LEU A 200 -22.04 -12.25 14.61
CA LEU A 200 -22.00 -13.72 14.65
C LEU A 200 -21.51 -14.24 16.00
N TYR A 201 -20.45 -13.64 16.57
CA TYR A 201 -19.97 -14.02 17.91
C TYR A 201 -21.03 -13.83 19.01
N ARG A 202 -21.86 -12.79 18.91
CA ARG A 202 -22.97 -12.60 19.87
C ARG A 202 -24.02 -13.69 19.74
N CYS A 203 -24.32 -14.15 18.52
CA CYS A 203 -25.28 -15.24 18.30
C CYS A 203 -24.84 -16.58 18.86
N MET A 204 -23.53 -16.89 18.86
CA MET A 204 -23.02 -18.12 19.48
C MET A 204 -23.13 -18.15 21.01
N LYS A 205 -23.48 -17.02 21.65
CA LYS A 205 -23.66 -16.90 23.11
C LYS A 205 -25.13 -16.84 23.54
N LEU A 206 -26.07 -16.89 22.59
CA LEU A 206 -27.51 -16.96 22.84
C LEU A 206 -27.92 -18.41 23.04
#